data_AF-A0A370VX52-F1
#
_entry.id   AF-A0A370VX52-F1
#
_cell.length_a   1.000
_cell.length_b   1.000
_cell.length_c   1.000
_cell.angle_alpha   90.00
_cell.angle_beta   90.00
_cell.angle_gamma   90.00
#
_symmetry.space_group_name_H-M   'P 1'
#
loop_
_entity.id
_entity.type
_entity.pdbx_description
1 polymer ?
#
loop_
_entity_poly.entity_id
_entity_poly.type
_entity_poly.pdbx_seq_one_letter_code
_entity_poly.pdbx_strand_id
1 'polypeptide(L)'
;MTQSDSATPTPSRTPLTEAAAPTPSPFPRLAAPRPLAQRRVWPRTFHDRLTAPLPGLRAFARFAREGAIRPGREGLADIPRLPFAPAPLPRVDARTVAISWAGHASWVVRIGGLTVLTDPVWSRRILGTPARVTPVGIPWDALPRVDAVVISHNHYDHLDAPTLRRLPRDTPVFVPAGLGPWFRRRRFTRVTELDWWEAAELSGVRIDFVPAHHWSKRTLLDTCRSLWGGWVLTAPDGRRVYFAGDTGYGHWFRRIGERYPGIDLALLPIGAYEPRWWLSDVHCDPEEAVRAAGDLGARKMAPMHWGTFVLSAEPVLEPLTRVRAAWERAGRDRADLWDLPVGGSRVLEREPAVPTAEAHRESQG
;
A
#
# COMPACT_ATOMS: atom_id res chain seq x y z
N MET A 1 48.30 32.13 70.13
CA MET A 1 47.07 32.37 69.36
C MET A 1 47.43 32.30 67.88
N THR A 2 47.37 31.10 67.31
CA THR A 2 47.66 30.81 65.91
C THR A 2 46.35 30.85 65.13
N GLN A 3 46.20 31.85 64.25
CA GLN A 3 45.07 31.95 63.32
C GLN A 3 45.33 31.06 62.10
N SER A 4 44.35 30.21 61.82
CA SER A 4 44.23 29.32 60.68
C SER A 4 43.44 30.02 59.57
N ASP A 5 44.09 30.30 58.44
CA ASP A 5 43.42 30.78 57.22
C ASP A 5 42.97 29.59 56.35
N SER A 6 41.66 29.46 56.16
CA SER A 6 41.01 28.46 55.31
C SER A 6 40.77 29.04 53.91
N ALA A 7 41.46 28.51 52.90
CA ALA A 7 41.23 28.84 51.49
C ALA A 7 39.93 28.18 50.97
N THR A 8 39.08 28.98 50.32
CA THR A 8 37.82 28.55 49.65
C THR A 8 38.12 28.17 48.20
N PRO A 9 37.70 27.00 47.68
CA PRO A 9 37.88 26.67 46.26
C PRO A 9 36.77 27.27 45.38
N THR A 10 37.17 27.85 44.26
CA THR A 10 36.30 28.38 43.20
C THR A 10 35.62 27.23 42.43
N PRO A 11 34.31 27.28 42.12
CA PRO A 11 33.67 26.25 41.32
C PRO A 11 34.04 26.38 39.83
N SER A 12 34.43 25.25 39.23
CA SER A 12 34.69 25.11 37.80
C SER A 12 33.38 25.12 37.01
N ARG A 13 33.26 26.04 36.05
CA ARG A 13 32.15 26.05 35.07
C ARG A 13 32.35 24.91 34.06
N THR A 14 31.48 23.91 34.11
CA THR A 14 31.31 22.93 33.03
C THR A 14 30.70 23.63 31.81
N PRO A 15 31.20 23.41 30.57
CA PRO A 15 30.58 23.98 29.39
C PRO A 15 29.24 23.27 29.13
N LEU A 16 28.16 24.05 29.01
CA LEU A 16 26.88 23.56 28.49
C LEU A 16 27.11 23.09 27.05
N THR A 17 26.93 21.80 26.81
CA THR A 17 26.95 21.22 25.47
C THR A 17 25.72 21.74 24.74
N GLU A 18 25.92 22.67 23.82
CA GLU A 18 24.89 23.17 22.93
C GLU A 18 24.36 21.98 22.10
N ALA A 19 23.10 21.61 22.34
CA ALA A 19 22.47 20.51 21.62
C ALA A 19 22.47 20.85 20.12
N ALA A 20 23.19 20.06 19.33
CA ALA A 20 23.27 20.24 17.88
C ALA A 20 21.85 20.26 17.29
N ALA A 21 21.53 21.33 16.57
CA ALA A 21 20.27 21.45 15.86
C ALA A 21 20.09 20.25 14.90
N PRO A 22 18.89 19.65 14.81
CA PRO A 22 18.67 18.51 13.95
C PRO A 22 19.00 18.87 12.51
N THR A 23 19.85 18.08 11.88
CA THR A 23 20.23 18.23 10.48
C THR A 23 18.94 18.24 9.64
N PRO A 24 18.70 19.27 8.80
CA PRO A 24 17.48 19.33 8.01
C PRO A 24 17.40 18.08 7.13
N SER A 25 16.26 17.40 7.17
CA SER A 25 15.99 16.26 6.30
C SER A 25 16.27 16.68 4.85
N PRO A 26 17.04 15.91 4.07
CA PRO A 26 17.35 16.25 2.68
C PRO A 26 16.12 16.16 1.76
N PHE A 27 14.96 15.76 2.28
CA PHE A 27 13.72 15.60 1.53
C PHE A 27 12.70 16.69 1.86
N PRO A 28 11.94 17.15 0.85
CA PRO A 28 10.91 18.16 1.06
C PRO A 28 9.88 17.65 2.08
N ARG A 29 9.41 18.56 2.94
CA ARG A 29 8.34 18.26 3.90
C ARG A 29 7.14 17.67 3.19
N LEU A 30 6.43 16.76 3.86
CA LEU A 30 5.16 16.23 3.38
C LEU A 30 4.19 17.39 3.09
N ALA A 31 3.44 17.29 1.99
CA ALA A 31 2.50 18.33 1.62
C ALA A 31 1.42 18.51 2.71
N ALA A 32 0.94 19.73 2.92
CA ALA A 32 -0.21 19.94 3.79
C ALA A 32 -1.43 19.16 3.24
N PRO A 33 -2.24 18.51 4.10
CA PRO A 33 -3.46 17.85 3.66
C PRO A 33 -4.40 18.81 2.91
N ARG A 34 -4.91 18.36 1.78
CA ARG A 34 -5.91 19.07 0.98
C ARG A 34 -7.30 18.92 1.63
N PRO A 35 -8.20 19.90 1.44
CA PRO A 35 -9.60 19.77 1.85
C PRO A 35 -10.28 18.56 1.20
N LEU A 36 -11.06 17.82 2.01
CA LEU A 36 -11.82 16.67 1.53
C LEU A 36 -12.87 17.08 0.49
N ALA A 37 -13.11 16.20 -0.48
CA ALA A 37 -14.11 16.36 -1.54
C ALA A 37 -13.98 17.64 -2.39
N GLN A 38 -12.82 18.33 -2.33
CA GLN A 38 -12.55 19.50 -3.16
C GLN A 38 -12.58 19.10 -4.64
N ARG A 39 -13.42 19.78 -5.44
CA ARG A 39 -13.46 19.58 -6.89
C ARG A 39 -12.27 20.30 -7.53
N ARG A 40 -11.63 19.61 -8.47
CA ARG A 40 -10.44 20.11 -9.17
C ARG A 40 -10.55 19.83 -10.65
N VAL A 41 -9.87 20.66 -11.42
CA VAL A 41 -9.69 20.47 -12.86
C VAL A 41 -8.33 19.83 -13.06
N TRP A 42 -8.31 18.79 -13.88
CA TRP A 42 -7.10 18.03 -14.19
C TRP A 42 -6.79 18.12 -15.69
N PRO A 43 -5.52 17.89 -16.08
CA PRO A 43 -5.20 17.68 -17.48
C PRO A 43 -6.09 16.62 -18.13
N ARG A 44 -6.27 16.71 -19.45
CA ARG A 44 -7.06 15.71 -20.20
C ARG A 44 -6.42 14.31 -20.20
N THR A 45 -5.13 14.25 -19.89
CA THR A 45 -4.29 13.06 -19.97
C THR A 45 -3.12 13.19 -19.00
N PHE A 46 -2.65 12.05 -18.49
CA PHE A 46 -1.48 11.89 -17.63
C PHE A 46 -0.38 11.09 -18.34
N HIS A 47 -0.36 11.06 -19.68
CA HIS A 47 0.69 10.36 -20.45
C HIS A 47 2.11 10.85 -20.11
N ASP A 48 2.26 12.11 -19.69
CA ASP A 48 3.51 12.69 -19.19
C ASP A 48 4.06 12.00 -17.93
N ARG A 49 3.23 11.21 -17.25
CA ARG A 49 3.57 10.47 -16.02
C ARG A 49 3.98 9.02 -16.26
N LEU A 50 3.94 8.54 -17.50
CA LEU A 50 4.39 7.20 -17.86
C LEU A 50 5.90 7.06 -17.61
N THR A 51 6.29 5.96 -16.97
CA THR A 51 7.70 5.61 -16.74
C THR A 51 8.26 4.66 -17.78
N ALA A 52 7.39 4.08 -18.61
CA ALA A 52 7.70 3.22 -19.74
C ALA A 52 6.70 3.49 -20.87
N PRO A 53 7.08 3.26 -22.14
CA PRO A 53 6.15 3.39 -23.25
C PRO A 53 4.99 2.39 -23.10
N LEU A 54 3.79 2.82 -23.49
CA LEU A 54 2.66 1.89 -23.56
C LEU A 54 2.94 0.77 -24.57
N PRO A 55 2.36 -0.43 -24.38
CA PRO A 55 2.61 -1.53 -25.30
C PRO A 55 2.23 -1.16 -26.75
N GLY A 56 3.20 -1.25 -27.66
CA GLY A 56 3.05 -0.91 -29.07
C GLY A 56 2.65 -2.11 -29.94
N LEU A 57 2.40 -1.86 -31.24
CA LEU A 57 1.97 -2.88 -32.20
C LEU A 57 2.89 -4.11 -32.27
N ARG A 58 4.22 -3.91 -32.17
CA ARG A 58 5.20 -5.01 -32.16
C ARG A 58 5.03 -5.92 -30.95
N ALA A 59 4.76 -5.33 -29.80
CA ALA A 59 4.54 -6.07 -28.57
C ALA A 59 3.23 -6.87 -28.68
N PHE A 60 2.16 -6.29 -29.24
CA PHE A 60 0.91 -7.02 -29.53
C PHE A 60 1.11 -8.16 -30.55
N ALA A 61 1.91 -7.94 -31.60
CA ALA A 61 2.23 -8.98 -32.58
C ALA A 61 3.02 -10.14 -31.95
N ARG A 62 4.00 -9.83 -31.10
CA ARG A 62 4.75 -10.83 -30.31
C ARG A 62 3.82 -11.60 -29.38
N PHE A 63 2.91 -10.89 -28.71
CA PHE A 63 1.91 -11.46 -27.83
C PHE A 63 0.97 -12.43 -28.55
N ALA A 64 0.46 -12.04 -29.73
CA ALA A 64 -0.36 -12.90 -30.59
C ALA A 64 0.39 -14.16 -31.05
N ARG A 65 1.70 -14.08 -31.25
CA ARG A 65 2.56 -15.20 -31.65
C ARG A 65 2.88 -16.16 -30.49
N GLU A 66 3.17 -15.63 -29.30
CA GLU A 66 3.66 -16.41 -28.15
C GLU A 66 2.53 -17.01 -27.29
N GLY A 67 1.29 -16.51 -27.41
CA GLY A 67 0.07 -17.25 -27.07
C GLY A 67 -0.24 -17.49 -25.59
N ALA A 68 0.65 -17.16 -24.65
CA ALA A 68 0.41 -17.39 -23.22
C ALA A 68 -0.09 -16.12 -22.51
N ILE A 69 -1.42 -15.96 -22.44
CA ILE A 69 -2.08 -14.95 -21.59
C ILE A 69 -2.46 -15.57 -20.23
N ARG A 70 -2.39 -16.90 -20.13
CA ARG A 70 -2.82 -17.71 -18.99
C ARG A 70 -1.90 -18.91 -18.83
N PRO A 71 -1.71 -19.41 -17.59
CA PRO A 71 -1.01 -20.66 -17.35
C PRO A 71 -1.70 -21.81 -18.08
N GLY A 72 -0.88 -22.80 -18.49
CA GLY A 72 -1.37 -24.08 -18.98
C GLY A 72 -2.06 -24.91 -17.88
N ARG A 73 -2.53 -26.10 -18.24
CA ARG A 73 -3.24 -27.01 -17.31
C ARG A 73 -2.42 -27.32 -16.05
N GLU A 74 -1.12 -27.52 -16.19
CA GLU A 74 -0.20 -27.77 -15.08
C GLU A 74 -0.10 -26.57 -14.14
N GLY A 75 0.02 -25.34 -14.69
CA GLY A 75 0.07 -24.12 -13.89
C GLY A 75 -1.23 -23.79 -13.15
N LEU A 76 -2.35 -24.39 -13.54
CA LEU A 76 -3.65 -24.31 -12.86
C LEU A 76 -3.92 -25.48 -11.89
N ALA A 77 -3.10 -26.54 -11.92
CA ALA A 77 -3.35 -27.76 -11.14
C ALA A 77 -3.32 -27.50 -9.63
N ASP A 78 -2.56 -26.49 -9.19
CA ASP A 78 -2.38 -26.14 -7.79
C ASP A 78 -3.46 -25.19 -7.23
N ILE A 79 -4.53 -24.86 -7.99
CA ILE A 79 -5.65 -24.06 -7.46
C ILE A 79 -6.19 -24.59 -6.12
N PRO A 80 -6.43 -25.91 -5.92
CA PRO A 80 -6.93 -26.43 -4.64
C PRO A 80 -5.95 -26.24 -3.47
N ARG A 81 -4.68 -25.92 -3.73
CA ARG A 81 -3.64 -25.70 -2.72
C ARG A 81 -3.45 -24.22 -2.39
N LEU A 82 -4.15 -23.31 -3.08
CA LEU A 82 -4.10 -21.89 -2.77
C LEU A 82 -4.60 -21.65 -1.33
N PRO A 83 -3.85 -20.87 -0.53
CA PRO A 83 -4.18 -20.68 0.88
C PRO A 83 -5.45 -19.84 1.02
N PHE A 84 -6.50 -20.46 1.55
CA PHE A 84 -7.80 -19.86 1.81
C PHE A 84 -8.26 -20.24 3.22
N ALA A 85 -8.36 -19.24 4.10
CA ALA A 85 -8.71 -19.43 5.50
C ALA A 85 -9.58 -18.24 5.97
N PRO A 86 -10.84 -18.17 5.53
CA PRO A 86 -11.78 -17.15 5.99
C PRO A 86 -11.93 -17.22 7.51
N ALA A 87 -11.72 -16.08 8.17
CA ALA A 87 -11.85 -15.95 9.60
C ALA A 87 -12.61 -14.65 9.95
N PRO A 88 -13.24 -14.56 11.13
CA PRO A 88 -13.76 -13.31 11.64
C PRO A 88 -12.67 -12.23 11.69
N LEU A 89 -13.04 -11.01 11.35
CA LEU A 89 -12.13 -9.87 11.46
C LEU A 89 -11.73 -9.65 12.94
N PRO A 90 -10.46 -9.27 13.20
CA PRO A 90 -10.02 -9.01 14.57
C PRO A 90 -10.82 -7.86 15.18
N ARG A 91 -11.17 -7.99 16.46
CA ARG A 91 -11.74 -6.90 17.24
C ARG A 91 -10.62 -5.94 17.62
N VAL A 92 -10.70 -4.71 17.14
CA VAL A 92 -9.63 -3.70 17.27
C VAL A 92 -10.20 -2.36 17.74
N ASP A 93 -9.41 -1.61 18.50
CA ASP A 93 -9.72 -0.25 18.92
C ASP A 93 -9.06 0.79 17.99
N ALA A 94 -9.25 2.08 18.28
CA ALA A 94 -8.67 3.17 17.48
C ALA A 94 -7.14 3.23 17.53
N ARG A 95 -6.51 2.55 18.49
CA ARG A 95 -5.05 2.50 18.71
C ARG A 95 -4.43 1.25 18.13
N THR A 96 -5.18 0.46 17.36
CA THR A 96 -4.71 -0.78 16.77
C THR A 96 -4.70 -0.65 15.26
N VAL A 97 -3.60 -1.06 14.62
CA VAL A 97 -3.55 -1.21 13.17
C VAL A 97 -3.68 -2.70 12.84
N ALA A 98 -4.64 -3.06 12.01
CA ALA A 98 -4.85 -4.43 11.59
C ALA A 98 -5.16 -4.50 10.10
N ILE A 99 -4.74 -5.59 9.47
CA ILE A 99 -5.05 -5.86 8.07
C ILE A 99 -5.72 -7.22 7.94
N SER A 100 -6.66 -7.30 7.01
CA SER A 100 -7.31 -8.55 6.63
C SER A 100 -7.40 -8.64 5.12
N TRP A 101 -6.92 -9.74 4.54
CA TRP A 101 -6.84 -9.87 3.09
C TRP A 101 -8.14 -10.45 2.52
N ALA A 102 -8.89 -9.67 1.74
CA ALA A 102 -10.09 -10.16 1.07
C ALA A 102 -9.78 -10.94 -0.23
N GLY A 103 -8.54 -10.86 -0.71
CA GLY A 103 -8.04 -11.42 -1.97
C GLY A 103 -7.73 -10.32 -2.99
N HIS A 104 -6.89 -10.65 -3.97
CA HIS A 104 -6.36 -9.73 -4.98
C HIS A 104 -5.62 -8.54 -4.33
N ALA A 105 -5.88 -7.31 -4.75
CA ALA A 105 -5.43 -6.08 -4.10
C ALA A 105 -6.40 -5.56 -3.02
N SER A 106 -7.43 -6.33 -2.67
CA SER A 106 -8.46 -5.91 -1.73
C SER A 106 -8.10 -6.22 -0.28
N TRP A 107 -7.82 -5.16 0.49
CA TRP A 107 -7.54 -5.23 1.91
C TRP A 107 -8.61 -4.50 2.72
N VAL A 108 -8.93 -5.05 3.88
CA VAL A 108 -9.61 -4.33 4.96
C VAL A 108 -8.53 -3.84 5.91
N VAL A 109 -8.25 -2.54 5.89
CA VAL A 109 -7.24 -1.90 6.73
C VAL A 109 -7.94 -1.17 7.87
N ARG A 110 -7.69 -1.59 9.10
CA ARG A 110 -8.11 -0.89 10.31
C ARG A 110 -6.96 -0.01 10.78
N ILE A 111 -7.13 1.31 10.81
CA ILE A 111 -6.07 2.27 11.16
C ILE A 111 -6.68 3.55 11.74
N GLY A 112 -6.19 4.01 12.88
CA GLY A 112 -6.69 5.24 13.54
C GLY A 112 -8.20 5.22 13.80
N GLY A 113 -8.78 4.05 14.08
CA GLY A 113 -10.22 3.86 14.25
C GLY A 113 -11.03 3.71 12.96
N LEU A 114 -10.45 4.00 11.79
CA LEU A 114 -11.11 3.86 10.50
C LEU A 114 -11.08 2.40 10.00
N THR A 115 -12.07 2.05 9.20
CA THR A 115 -12.06 0.91 8.27
C THR A 115 -11.88 1.42 6.84
N VAL A 116 -10.70 1.20 6.28
CA VAL A 116 -10.34 1.61 4.91
C VAL A 116 -10.30 0.38 4.02
N LEU A 117 -11.00 0.42 2.88
CA LEU A 117 -10.84 -0.59 1.83
C LEU A 117 -9.85 -0.12 0.77
N THR A 118 -8.89 -0.97 0.40
CA THR A 118 -8.03 -0.76 -0.77
C THR A 118 -8.63 -1.49 -1.97
N ASP A 119 -8.73 -0.85 -3.13
CA ASP A 119 -9.11 -1.47 -4.41
C ASP A 119 -10.16 -2.61 -4.29
N PRO A 120 -11.37 -2.31 -3.78
CA PRO A 120 -12.28 -3.36 -3.33
C PRO A 120 -12.94 -4.09 -4.50
N VAL A 121 -12.67 -5.40 -4.61
CA VAL A 121 -13.23 -6.30 -5.64
C VAL A 121 -13.82 -7.55 -5.00
N TRP A 122 -15.12 -7.46 -4.68
CA TRP A 122 -15.94 -8.58 -4.19
C TRP A 122 -16.64 -9.35 -5.32
N SER A 123 -16.48 -8.91 -6.57
CA SER A 123 -17.09 -9.56 -7.72
C SER A 123 -16.49 -10.95 -7.99
N ARG A 124 -17.35 -11.87 -8.44
CA ARG A 124 -16.93 -13.22 -8.86
C ARG A 124 -16.04 -13.20 -10.10
N ARG A 125 -16.23 -12.23 -10.99
CA ARG A 125 -15.51 -12.08 -12.26
C ARG A 125 -15.11 -10.62 -12.46
N ILE A 126 -13.96 -10.42 -13.10
CA ILE A 126 -13.57 -9.14 -13.69
C ILE A 126 -13.93 -9.21 -15.18
N LEU A 127 -14.26 -8.06 -15.78
CA LEU A 127 -14.56 -8.03 -17.21
C LEU A 127 -13.36 -8.51 -18.03
N GLY A 128 -13.55 -9.55 -18.85
CA GLY A 128 -12.50 -10.11 -19.71
C GLY A 128 -11.67 -11.24 -19.06
N THR A 129 -11.95 -11.64 -17.82
CA THR A 129 -11.22 -12.71 -17.12
C THR A 129 -12.14 -13.87 -16.70
N PRO A 130 -11.59 -15.07 -16.43
CA PRO A 130 -12.33 -16.15 -15.79
C PRO A 130 -12.85 -15.75 -14.39
N ALA A 131 -13.66 -16.61 -13.78
CA ALA A 131 -14.02 -16.42 -12.38
C ALA A 131 -12.79 -16.47 -11.46
N ARG A 132 -12.85 -15.74 -10.35
CA ARG A 132 -11.84 -15.82 -9.30
C ARG A 132 -11.65 -17.29 -8.88
N VAL A 133 -10.40 -17.71 -8.76
CA VAL A 133 -10.02 -19.07 -8.39
C VAL A 133 -10.08 -19.29 -6.88
N THR A 134 -9.87 -18.23 -6.10
CA THR A 134 -10.05 -18.22 -4.65
C THR A 134 -11.27 -17.37 -4.28
N PRO A 135 -12.21 -17.85 -3.44
CA PRO A 135 -13.36 -17.06 -2.98
C PRO A 135 -12.97 -15.81 -2.20
N VAL A 136 -13.89 -14.86 -2.01
CA VAL A 136 -13.60 -13.65 -1.24
C VAL A 136 -13.39 -14.03 0.22
N GLY A 137 -12.27 -13.63 0.80
CA GLY A 137 -11.87 -14.04 2.15
C GLY A 137 -12.74 -13.49 3.26
N ILE A 138 -13.39 -12.34 3.01
CA ILE A 138 -14.22 -11.63 3.98
C ILE A 138 -15.59 -11.40 3.35
N PRO A 139 -16.65 -12.09 3.80
CA PRO A 139 -18.00 -11.83 3.34
C PRO A 139 -18.35 -10.35 3.54
N TRP A 140 -19.02 -9.74 2.57
CA TRP A 140 -19.36 -8.32 2.66
C TRP A 140 -20.20 -7.98 3.88
N ASP A 141 -21.10 -8.88 4.25
CA ASP A 141 -22.05 -8.71 5.34
C ASP A 141 -21.34 -8.83 6.71
N ALA A 142 -20.09 -9.33 6.71
CA ALA A 142 -19.21 -9.36 7.88
C ALA A 142 -18.28 -8.14 7.95
N LEU A 143 -18.30 -7.23 6.98
CA LEU A 143 -17.51 -6.00 7.03
C LEU A 143 -18.09 -5.06 8.11
N PRO A 144 -17.24 -4.43 8.94
CA PRO A 144 -17.60 -3.25 9.69
C PRO A 144 -18.05 -2.13 8.73
N ARG A 145 -18.62 -1.07 9.29
CA ARG A 145 -18.86 0.16 8.53
C ARG A 145 -17.55 0.58 7.83
N VAL A 146 -17.63 0.71 6.50
CA VAL A 146 -16.52 1.21 5.68
C VAL A 146 -16.48 2.72 5.80
N ASP A 147 -15.40 3.24 6.37
CA ASP A 147 -15.21 4.68 6.60
C ASP A 147 -14.53 5.37 5.43
N ALA A 148 -13.73 4.63 4.66
CA ALA A 148 -13.10 5.14 3.45
C ALA A 148 -12.79 4.04 2.43
N VAL A 149 -12.64 4.44 1.17
CA VAL A 149 -12.04 3.62 0.11
C VAL A 149 -10.88 4.38 -0.49
N VAL A 150 -9.76 3.70 -0.73
CA VAL A 150 -8.65 4.21 -1.54
C VAL A 150 -8.58 3.41 -2.84
N ILE A 151 -8.39 4.11 -3.97
CA ILE A 151 -8.28 3.50 -5.30
C ILE A 151 -6.89 3.80 -5.87
N SER A 152 -6.14 2.78 -6.25
CA SER A 152 -4.81 2.94 -6.86
C SER A 152 -4.89 3.45 -8.30
N HIS A 153 -5.75 2.84 -9.12
CA HIS A 153 -5.92 3.14 -10.54
C HIS A 153 -7.26 2.60 -11.08
N ASN A 154 -7.54 2.79 -12.38
CA ASN A 154 -8.88 2.59 -12.94
C ASN A 154 -9.12 1.23 -13.64
N HIS A 155 -8.18 0.28 -13.59
CA HIS A 155 -8.35 -1.05 -14.19
C HIS A 155 -9.49 -1.82 -13.52
N TYR A 156 -10.10 -2.76 -14.24
CA TYR A 156 -11.32 -3.43 -13.79
C TYR A 156 -11.13 -4.30 -12.55
N ASP A 157 -9.91 -4.78 -12.31
CA ASP A 157 -9.51 -5.59 -11.18
C ASP A 157 -9.11 -4.77 -9.95
N HIS A 158 -9.10 -3.43 -10.06
CA HIS A 158 -8.88 -2.50 -8.95
C HIS A 158 -10.07 -1.54 -8.72
N LEU A 159 -10.89 -1.32 -9.75
CA LEU A 159 -12.06 -0.44 -9.74
C LEU A 159 -13.33 -1.21 -10.11
N ASP A 160 -13.84 -1.99 -9.16
CA ASP A 160 -15.01 -2.84 -9.35
C ASP A 160 -16.33 -2.09 -9.08
N ALA A 161 -17.04 -1.73 -10.16
CA ALA A 161 -18.30 -1.01 -10.06
C ALA A 161 -19.40 -1.77 -9.27
N PRO A 162 -19.61 -3.10 -9.44
CA PRO A 162 -20.51 -3.87 -8.59
C PRO A 162 -20.22 -3.75 -7.10
N THR A 163 -18.96 -3.84 -6.67
CA THR A 163 -18.58 -3.70 -5.27
C THR A 163 -18.85 -2.29 -4.76
N LEU A 164 -18.40 -1.26 -5.48
CA LEU A 164 -18.63 0.13 -5.09
C LEU A 164 -20.12 0.52 -5.07
N ARG A 165 -20.98 -0.15 -5.85
CA ARG A 165 -22.43 0.07 -5.76
C ARG A 165 -23.03 -0.31 -4.41
N ARG A 166 -22.37 -1.15 -3.62
CA ARG A 166 -22.86 -1.60 -2.31
C ARG A 166 -22.58 -0.60 -1.19
N LEU A 167 -21.73 0.40 -1.43
CA LEU A 167 -21.40 1.43 -0.44
C LEU A 167 -22.43 2.56 -0.43
N PRO A 168 -22.66 3.18 0.75
CA PRO A 168 -23.30 4.48 0.85
C PRO A 168 -22.63 5.51 -0.08
N ARG A 169 -23.42 6.40 -0.68
CA ARG A 169 -22.90 7.38 -1.65
C ARG A 169 -22.13 8.52 -0.99
N ASP A 170 -22.29 8.69 0.30
CA ASP A 170 -21.51 9.58 1.15
C ASP A 170 -20.28 8.90 1.76
N THR A 171 -19.96 7.64 1.44
CA THR A 171 -18.67 7.05 1.82
C THR A 171 -17.53 7.86 1.21
N PRO A 172 -16.58 8.38 2.01
CA PRO A 172 -15.36 9.00 1.51
C PRO A 172 -14.59 8.07 0.57
N VAL A 173 -14.27 8.56 -0.63
CA VAL A 173 -13.43 7.86 -1.60
C VAL A 173 -12.25 8.74 -1.99
N PHE A 174 -11.05 8.18 -1.87
CA PHE A 174 -9.79 8.81 -2.25
C PHE A 174 -9.30 8.15 -3.52
N VAL A 175 -9.11 8.95 -4.56
CA VAL A 175 -8.90 8.45 -5.91
C VAL A 175 -7.80 9.23 -6.61
N PRO A 176 -7.16 8.65 -7.63
CA PRO A 176 -6.16 9.34 -8.42
C PRO A 176 -6.80 10.53 -9.16
N ALA A 177 -6.00 11.56 -9.39
CA ALA A 177 -6.33 12.69 -10.23
C ALA A 177 -7.02 12.27 -11.55
N GLY A 178 -8.12 12.94 -11.91
CA GLY A 178 -8.89 12.65 -13.13
C GLY A 178 -9.92 11.52 -13.00
N LEU A 179 -9.92 10.73 -11.91
CA LEU A 179 -10.89 9.66 -11.72
C LEU A 179 -12.21 10.13 -11.08
N GLY A 180 -12.27 11.33 -10.52
CA GLY A 180 -13.44 11.83 -9.81
C GLY A 180 -14.75 11.86 -10.63
N PRO A 181 -14.75 12.23 -11.93
CA PRO A 181 -15.95 12.15 -12.77
C PRO A 181 -16.57 10.74 -12.83
N TRP A 182 -15.77 9.67 -12.75
CA TRP A 182 -16.28 8.30 -12.76
C TRP A 182 -17.14 7.99 -11.53
N PHE A 183 -16.71 8.49 -10.36
CA PHE A 183 -17.40 8.33 -9.09
C PHE A 183 -18.63 9.23 -8.98
N ARG A 184 -18.52 10.49 -9.40
CA ARG A 184 -19.64 11.46 -9.37
C ARG A 184 -20.79 11.04 -10.30
N ARG A 185 -20.49 10.49 -11.49
CA ARG A 185 -21.52 9.86 -12.36
C ARG A 185 -22.25 8.69 -11.69
N ARG A 186 -21.64 8.07 -10.68
CA ARG A 186 -22.22 7.01 -9.83
C ARG A 186 -22.75 7.56 -8.50
N ARG A 187 -22.97 8.87 -8.42
CA ARG A 187 -23.59 9.61 -7.30
C ARG A 187 -22.77 9.68 -6.01
N PHE A 188 -21.50 9.27 -6.01
CA PHE A 188 -20.65 9.50 -4.84
C PHE A 188 -20.46 11.01 -4.61
N THR A 189 -20.69 11.45 -3.37
CA THR A 189 -20.69 12.86 -2.99
C THR A 189 -19.37 13.29 -2.32
N ARG A 190 -18.65 12.36 -1.69
CA ARG A 190 -17.38 12.61 -0.99
C ARG A 190 -16.17 12.04 -1.74
N VAL A 191 -15.83 12.66 -2.88
CA VAL A 191 -14.75 12.20 -3.77
C VAL A 191 -13.56 13.14 -3.70
N THR A 192 -12.44 12.68 -3.14
CA THR A 192 -11.18 13.42 -3.03
C THR A 192 -10.20 12.94 -4.10
N GLU A 193 -9.83 13.82 -5.04
CA GLU A 193 -8.86 13.54 -6.11
C GLU A 193 -7.48 14.10 -5.74
N LEU A 194 -6.45 13.26 -5.75
CA LEU A 194 -5.07 13.63 -5.42
C LEU A 194 -4.11 13.34 -6.59
N ASP A 195 -3.17 14.26 -6.84
CA ASP A 195 -1.96 14.00 -7.62
C ASP A 195 -0.93 13.32 -6.72
N TRP A 196 0.13 12.78 -7.31
CA TRP A 196 1.27 12.26 -6.58
C TRP A 196 1.80 13.29 -5.60
N TRP A 197 2.16 12.79 -4.42
CA TRP A 197 2.72 13.56 -3.31
C TRP A 197 1.75 14.54 -2.65
N GLU A 198 0.48 14.53 -3.02
CA GLU A 198 -0.57 15.20 -2.29
C GLU A 198 -1.19 14.26 -1.27
N ALA A 199 -1.80 14.87 -0.25
CA ALA A 199 -2.45 14.14 0.83
C ALA A 199 -3.80 14.75 1.16
N ALA A 200 -4.58 13.99 1.89
CA ALA A 200 -5.76 14.46 2.60
C ALA A 200 -5.80 13.81 4.00
N GLU A 201 -6.64 14.32 4.88
CA GLU A 201 -6.79 13.78 6.22
C GLU A 201 -8.26 13.49 6.52
N LEU A 202 -8.52 12.31 7.07
CA LEU A 202 -9.85 11.89 7.50
C LEU A 202 -9.76 11.41 8.95
N SER A 203 -10.41 12.12 9.87
CA SER A 203 -10.45 11.77 11.29
C SER A 203 -9.07 11.46 11.91
N GLY A 204 -8.06 12.28 11.59
CA GLY A 204 -6.68 12.12 12.07
C GLY A 204 -5.83 11.09 11.32
N VAL A 205 -6.41 10.30 10.41
CA VAL A 205 -5.64 9.43 9.51
C VAL A 205 -5.25 10.22 8.27
N ARG A 206 -3.95 10.35 8.05
CA ARG A 206 -3.38 10.98 6.86
C ARG A 206 -3.31 9.97 5.72
N ILE A 207 -3.74 10.38 4.54
CA ILE A 207 -3.88 9.55 3.34
C ILE A 207 -3.13 10.25 2.20
N ASP A 208 -1.92 9.77 1.91
CA ASP A 208 -1.03 10.32 0.88
C ASP A 208 -1.11 9.47 -0.39
N PHE A 209 -1.23 10.12 -1.55
CA PHE A 209 -1.13 9.44 -2.84
C PHE A 209 0.31 9.49 -3.36
N VAL A 210 0.88 8.35 -3.77
CA VAL A 210 2.29 8.24 -4.18
C VAL A 210 2.44 7.63 -5.57
N PRO A 211 3.54 7.89 -6.29
CA PRO A 211 3.75 7.36 -7.63
C PRO A 211 3.88 5.83 -7.69
N ALA A 212 3.58 5.30 -8.88
CA ALA A 212 3.81 3.91 -9.26
C ALA A 212 4.32 3.83 -10.70
N HIS A 213 5.05 2.75 -11.03
CA HIS A 213 5.37 2.39 -12.40
C HIS A 213 4.18 1.63 -12.99
N HIS A 214 3.18 2.34 -13.49
CA HIS A 214 1.98 1.75 -14.10
C HIS A 214 1.33 2.71 -15.09
N TRP A 215 0.06 2.48 -15.40
CA TRP A 215 -0.77 3.30 -16.27
C TRP A 215 -2.25 3.11 -15.91
N SER A 216 -3.15 3.76 -16.66
CA SER A 216 -4.59 3.60 -16.45
C SER A 216 -5.31 3.41 -17.79
N LYS A 217 -6.29 2.51 -17.83
CA LYS A 217 -7.23 2.32 -18.94
C LYS A 217 -8.42 1.46 -18.54
N ARG A 218 -9.62 1.90 -18.92
CA ARG A 218 -10.86 1.16 -18.64
C ARG A 218 -11.74 0.98 -19.86
N THR A 219 -11.55 1.78 -20.90
CA THR A 219 -12.25 1.71 -22.17
C THR A 219 -11.25 1.90 -23.32
N LEU A 220 -11.71 1.82 -24.56
CA LEU A 220 -10.82 2.00 -25.71
C LEU A 220 -10.29 3.43 -25.85
N LEU A 221 -10.92 4.42 -25.19
CA LEU A 221 -10.69 5.85 -25.41
C LEU A 221 -10.19 6.61 -24.17
N ASP A 222 -9.84 5.91 -23.09
CA ASP A 222 -9.49 6.54 -21.81
C ASP A 222 -8.11 6.20 -21.25
N THR A 223 -7.21 5.70 -22.11
CA THR A 223 -5.81 5.47 -21.74
C THR A 223 -5.20 6.73 -21.11
N CYS A 224 -4.69 6.59 -19.89
CA CYS A 224 -4.10 7.62 -19.07
C CYS A 224 -4.98 8.87 -18.87
N ARG A 225 -6.32 8.76 -18.95
CA ARG A 225 -7.23 9.88 -18.62
C ARG A 225 -7.45 10.09 -17.12
N SER A 226 -7.02 9.15 -16.30
CA SER A 226 -6.81 9.32 -14.86
C SER A 226 -5.39 8.91 -14.50
N LEU A 227 -4.91 9.41 -13.37
CA LEU A 227 -3.63 9.00 -12.81
C LEU A 227 -3.71 7.58 -12.21
N TRP A 228 -2.58 7.06 -11.76
CA TRP A 228 -2.36 5.76 -11.11
C TRP A 228 -1.30 5.93 -10.01
N GLY A 229 -1.26 5.05 -9.02
CA GLY A 229 -0.31 5.19 -7.91
C GLY A 229 -0.60 4.25 -6.75
N GLY A 230 0.13 4.44 -5.66
CA GLY A 230 -0.10 3.80 -4.37
C GLY A 230 -0.58 4.80 -3.31
N TRP A 231 -0.77 4.30 -2.09
CA TRP A 231 -1.25 5.07 -0.94
C TRP A 231 -0.38 4.83 0.28
N VAL A 232 -0.02 5.88 1.01
CA VAL A 232 0.53 5.76 2.37
C VAL A 232 -0.54 6.22 3.36
N LEU A 233 -0.94 5.33 4.25
CA LEU A 233 -1.88 5.61 5.34
C LEU A 233 -1.07 5.80 6.62
N THR A 234 -1.12 6.99 7.21
CA THR A 234 -0.45 7.29 8.48
C THR A 234 -1.48 7.47 9.59
N ALA A 235 -1.38 6.63 10.62
CA ALA A 235 -2.19 6.72 11.83
C ALA A 235 -1.85 7.99 12.64
N PRO A 236 -2.75 8.46 13.53
CA PRO A 236 -2.46 9.57 14.44
C PRO A 236 -1.21 9.37 15.32
N ASP A 237 -0.85 8.11 15.61
CA ASP A 237 0.34 7.77 16.39
C ASP A 237 1.61 7.54 15.55
N GLY A 238 1.55 7.85 14.25
CA GLY A 238 2.69 7.83 13.35
C GLY A 238 2.92 6.51 12.62
N ARG A 239 2.21 5.43 12.94
CA ARG A 239 2.34 4.15 12.21
C ARG A 239 1.87 4.25 10.77
N ARG A 240 2.56 3.56 9.86
CA ARG A 240 2.38 3.68 8.41
C ARG A 240 2.13 2.35 7.72
N VAL A 241 1.07 2.32 6.92
CA VAL A 241 0.78 1.24 5.96
C VAL A 241 0.91 1.79 4.55
N TYR A 242 1.80 1.20 3.76
CA TYR A 242 1.92 1.49 2.34
C TYR A 242 1.15 0.46 1.53
N PHE A 243 0.26 0.92 0.65
CA PHE A 243 -0.46 0.11 -0.33
C PHE A 243 0.01 0.48 -1.72
N ALA A 244 0.70 -0.42 -2.42
CA ALA A 244 1.34 -0.09 -3.69
C ALA A 244 0.38 0.03 -4.88
N GLY A 245 -0.82 -0.54 -4.80
CA GLY A 245 -1.60 -0.83 -6.01
C GLY A 245 -0.82 -1.80 -6.91
N ASP A 246 -0.87 -1.54 -8.21
CA ASP A 246 -0.03 -2.20 -9.21
C ASP A 246 1.13 -1.31 -9.61
N THR A 247 2.31 -1.90 -9.67
CA THR A 247 3.53 -1.20 -10.06
C THR A 247 4.58 -2.19 -10.53
N GLY A 248 5.36 -1.79 -11.53
CA GLY A 248 6.65 -2.36 -11.84
C GLY A 248 7.71 -1.94 -10.82
N TYR A 249 8.86 -2.62 -10.87
CA TYR A 249 10.00 -2.26 -10.04
C TYR A 249 10.74 -1.02 -10.56
N GLY A 250 11.20 -0.16 -9.65
CA GLY A 250 12.00 0.99 -10.03
C GLY A 250 12.19 2.03 -8.93
N HIS A 251 12.67 3.20 -9.34
CA HIS A 251 13.16 4.24 -8.44
C HIS A 251 12.11 4.85 -7.52
N TRP A 252 10.81 4.65 -7.80
CA TRP A 252 9.75 5.18 -6.93
C TRP A 252 9.80 4.56 -5.52
N PHE A 253 10.15 3.29 -5.37
CA PHE A 253 10.20 2.65 -4.05
C PHE A 253 11.20 3.33 -3.11
N ARG A 254 12.43 3.57 -3.57
CA ARG A 254 13.44 4.31 -2.80
C ARG A 254 12.98 5.72 -2.46
N ARG A 255 12.41 6.45 -3.43
CA ARG A 255 11.90 7.83 -3.19
C ARG A 255 10.74 7.85 -2.19
N ILE A 256 9.89 6.84 -2.19
CA ILE A 256 8.81 6.69 -1.20
C ILE A 256 9.41 6.41 0.17
N GLY A 257 10.35 5.46 0.30
CA GLY A 257 11.02 5.16 1.58
C GLY A 257 11.74 6.35 2.19
N GLU A 258 12.43 7.13 1.35
CA GLU A 258 13.10 8.39 1.72
C GLU A 258 12.12 9.45 2.25
N ARG A 259 10.94 9.57 1.64
CA ARG A 259 9.93 10.56 2.01
C ARG A 259 9.06 10.14 3.19
N TYR A 260 8.89 8.84 3.39
CA TYR A 260 8.07 8.25 4.45
C TYR A 260 8.89 7.27 5.29
N PRO A 261 9.92 7.73 6.03
CA PRO A 261 10.80 6.83 6.79
C PRO A 261 10.02 6.04 7.86
N GLY A 262 10.29 4.74 8.00
CA GLY A 262 9.61 3.90 8.98
C GLY A 262 8.22 3.44 8.54
N ILE A 263 8.10 2.92 7.32
CA ILE A 263 6.90 2.19 6.89
C ILE A 263 6.82 0.90 7.72
N ASP A 264 5.77 0.72 8.52
CA ASP A 264 5.61 -0.48 9.34
C ASP A 264 5.23 -1.70 8.50
N LEU A 265 4.40 -1.47 7.47
CA LEU A 265 3.88 -2.52 6.62
C LEU A 265 3.75 -2.05 5.16
N ALA A 266 4.32 -2.81 4.24
CA ALA A 266 4.11 -2.63 2.80
C ALA A 266 3.24 -3.75 2.21
N LEU A 267 2.11 -3.38 1.60
CA LEU A 267 1.25 -4.26 0.81
C LEU A 267 1.73 -4.19 -0.64
N LEU A 268 2.37 -5.26 -1.12
CA LEU A 268 3.10 -5.26 -2.40
C LEU A 268 2.58 -6.35 -3.35
N PRO A 269 2.34 -6.03 -4.63
CA PRO A 269 1.90 -7.01 -5.61
C PRO A 269 3.03 -8.00 -5.91
N ILE A 270 2.68 -9.28 -6.07
CA ILE A 270 3.63 -10.34 -6.45
C ILE A 270 3.12 -11.23 -7.60
N GLY A 271 1.97 -10.90 -8.18
CA GLY A 271 1.36 -11.63 -9.30
C GLY A 271 1.26 -10.76 -10.55
N ALA A 272 0.69 -11.31 -11.61
CA ALA A 272 0.51 -10.61 -12.89
C ALA A 272 1.83 -10.18 -13.56
N TYR A 273 2.86 -11.03 -13.49
CA TYR A 273 4.20 -10.69 -13.97
C TYR A 273 4.68 -11.47 -15.19
N GLU A 274 4.04 -12.59 -15.59
CA GLU A 274 4.42 -13.32 -16.82
C GLU A 274 3.53 -13.02 -18.05
N PRO A 275 4.12 -12.77 -19.23
CA PRO A 275 5.56 -12.84 -19.53
C PRO A 275 6.32 -11.57 -19.14
N ARG A 276 7.53 -11.73 -18.56
CA ARG A 276 8.34 -10.59 -18.08
C ARG A 276 8.60 -9.52 -19.13
N TRP A 277 8.86 -9.90 -20.39
CA TRP A 277 9.13 -8.93 -21.47
C TRP A 277 7.96 -7.97 -21.77
N TRP A 278 6.74 -8.30 -21.33
CA TRP A 278 5.55 -7.46 -21.48
C TRP A 278 5.16 -6.77 -20.17
N LEU A 279 5.33 -7.44 -19.02
CA LEU A 279 4.80 -6.99 -17.73
C LEU A 279 5.83 -6.35 -16.81
N SER A 280 7.14 -6.48 -17.05
CA SER A 280 8.17 -5.99 -16.13
C SER A 280 8.12 -4.49 -15.82
N ASP A 281 7.69 -3.69 -16.79
CA ASP A 281 7.61 -2.24 -16.64
C ASP A 281 6.46 -1.79 -15.73
N VAL A 282 5.49 -2.68 -15.47
CA VAL A 282 4.20 -2.35 -14.85
C VAL A 282 3.79 -3.29 -13.70
N HIS A 283 4.43 -4.45 -13.57
CA HIS A 283 4.21 -5.41 -12.48
C HIS A 283 5.53 -5.96 -11.94
N CYS A 284 5.71 -5.86 -10.62
CA CYS A 284 6.76 -6.55 -9.90
C CYS A 284 6.59 -8.07 -10.02
N ASP A 285 7.70 -8.76 -10.22
CA ASP A 285 7.79 -10.18 -9.85
C ASP A 285 8.02 -10.34 -8.32
N PRO A 286 7.96 -11.57 -7.78
CA PRO A 286 8.14 -11.79 -6.34
C PRO A 286 9.49 -11.32 -5.80
N GLU A 287 10.59 -11.51 -6.55
CA GLU A 287 11.92 -11.07 -6.16
C GLU A 287 12.04 -9.53 -6.13
N GLU A 288 11.46 -8.87 -7.12
CA GLU A 288 11.33 -7.42 -7.20
C GLU A 288 10.51 -6.84 -6.05
N ALA A 289 9.43 -7.51 -5.65
CA ALA A 289 8.63 -7.08 -4.51
C ALA A 289 9.42 -7.16 -3.20
N VAL A 290 10.27 -8.19 -3.01
CA VAL A 290 11.16 -8.26 -1.84
C VAL A 290 12.21 -7.15 -1.88
N ARG A 291 12.80 -6.85 -3.04
CA ARG A 291 13.72 -5.70 -3.19
C ARG A 291 13.03 -4.38 -2.90
N ALA A 292 11.83 -4.17 -3.43
CA ALA A 292 11.01 -2.99 -3.20
C ALA A 292 10.71 -2.78 -1.70
N ALA A 293 10.42 -3.85 -0.96
CA ALA A 293 10.22 -3.77 0.48
C ALA A 293 11.48 -3.25 1.21
N GLY A 294 12.67 -3.63 0.73
CA GLY A 294 13.95 -3.11 1.22
C GLY A 294 14.16 -1.62 0.85
N ASP A 295 13.93 -1.25 -0.40
CA ASP A 295 14.07 0.14 -0.89
C ASP A 295 13.13 1.12 -0.18
N LEU A 296 11.93 0.63 0.20
CA LEU A 296 10.97 1.39 1.02
C LEU A 296 11.42 1.56 2.48
N GLY A 297 12.39 0.77 2.95
CA GLY A 297 12.68 0.65 4.37
C GLY A 297 11.50 0.09 5.17
N ALA A 298 10.67 -0.76 4.56
CA ALA A 298 9.47 -1.29 5.21
C ALA A 298 9.83 -2.41 6.18
N ARG A 299 9.36 -2.32 7.44
CA ARG A 299 9.62 -3.34 8.47
C ARG A 299 9.05 -4.70 8.07
N LYS A 300 7.79 -4.72 7.61
CA LYS A 300 7.04 -5.91 7.21
C LYS A 300 6.52 -5.80 5.78
N MET A 301 6.28 -6.94 5.15
CA MET A 301 5.67 -7.02 3.82
C MET A 301 4.49 -7.99 3.84
N ALA A 302 3.36 -7.58 3.29
CA ALA A 302 2.25 -8.47 2.97
C ALA A 302 2.08 -8.57 1.44
N PRO A 303 2.36 -9.75 0.84
CA PRO A 303 2.15 -9.95 -0.59
C PRO A 303 0.66 -9.91 -0.98
N MET A 304 0.35 -9.36 -2.15
CA MET A 304 -1.01 -9.25 -2.69
C MET A 304 -1.02 -9.43 -4.22
N HIS A 305 -2.20 -9.23 -4.86
CA HIS A 305 -2.38 -9.34 -6.32
C HIS A 305 -2.09 -10.74 -6.91
N TRP A 306 -2.13 -11.78 -6.08
CA TRP A 306 -1.89 -13.16 -6.50
C TRP A 306 -2.97 -14.10 -5.98
N GLY A 307 -3.02 -15.31 -6.54
CA GLY A 307 -3.85 -16.41 -6.04
C GLY A 307 -5.36 -16.15 -6.04
N THR A 308 -5.85 -15.10 -6.71
CA THR A 308 -7.26 -14.70 -6.68
C THR A 308 -7.90 -14.73 -8.06
N PHE A 309 -7.30 -14.05 -9.04
CA PHE A 309 -7.69 -14.10 -10.44
C PHE A 309 -6.52 -14.56 -11.28
N VAL A 310 -6.80 -15.20 -12.43
CA VAL A 310 -5.78 -15.58 -13.41
C VAL A 310 -5.68 -14.45 -14.44
N LEU A 311 -4.65 -13.61 -14.30
CA LEU A 311 -4.47 -12.37 -15.08
C LEU A 311 -3.32 -12.44 -16.11
N SER A 312 -2.49 -13.46 -16.02
CA SER A 312 -1.18 -13.57 -16.68
C SER A 312 -0.78 -15.06 -16.75
N ALA A 313 0.42 -15.35 -17.26
CA ALA A 313 0.82 -16.71 -17.60
C ALA A 313 1.45 -17.53 -16.46
N GLU A 314 1.79 -16.95 -15.30
CA GLU A 314 2.46 -17.69 -14.24
C GLU A 314 1.57 -18.78 -13.59
N PRO A 315 2.15 -19.90 -13.11
CA PRO A 315 1.43 -20.86 -12.28
C PRO A 315 0.85 -20.22 -11.02
N VAL A 316 -0.36 -20.62 -10.62
CA VAL A 316 -1.11 -19.89 -9.57
C VAL A 316 -0.45 -19.87 -8.20
N LEU A 317 0.37 -20.88 -7.87
CA LEU A 317 1.08 -21.01 -6.59
C LEU A 317 2.52 -20.50 -6.66
N GLU A 318 3.07 -20.30 -7.85
CA GLU A 318 4.45 -19.85 -8.06
C GLU A 318 4.77 -18.51 -7.36
N PRO A 319 3.90 -17.47 -7.39
CA PRO A 319 4.14 -16.23 -6.66
C PRO A 319 4.50 -16.44 -5.18
N LEU A 320 3.74 -17.29 -4.48
CA LEU A 320 3.97 -17.56 -3.06
C LEU A 320 5.29 -18.30 -2.82
N THR A 321 5.60 -19.29 -3.66
CA THR A 321 6.84 -20.05 -3.54
C THR A 321 8.05 -19.14 -3.76
N ARG A 322 8.02 -18.31 -4.80
CA ARG A 322 9.11 -17.40 -5.14
C ARG A 322 9.28 -16.27 -4.12
N VAL A 323 8.20 -15.66 -3.62
CA VAL A 323 8.33 -14.58 -2.62
C VAL A 323 8.95 -15.09 -1.33
N ARG A 324 8.58 -16.30 -0.88
CA ARG A 324 9.17 -16.93 0.31
C ARG A 324 10.67 -17.17 0.13
N ALA A 325 11.07 -17.76 -1.00
CA ALA A 325 12.47 -18.02 -1.31
C ALA A 325 13.29 -16.72 -1.50
N ALA A 326 12.69 -15.68 -2.09
CA ALA A 326 13.31 -14.37 -2.22
C ALA A 326 13.50 -13.69 -0.86
N TRP A 327 12.50 -13.79 0.03
CA TRP A 327 12.53 -13.23 1.38
C TRP A 327 13.62 -13.87 2.24
N GLU A 328 13.70 -15.21 2.20
CA GLU A 328 14.75 -15.98 2.90
C GLU A 328 16.14 -15.61 2.39
N ARG A 329 16.35 -15.56 1.06
CA ARG A 329 17.63 -15.13 0.46
C ARG A 329 18.02 -13.70 0.83
N ALA A 330 17.05 -12.82 1.08
CA ALA A 330 17.30 -11.47 1.55
C ALA A 330 17.70 -11.39 3.04
N GLY A 331 17.74 -12.52 3.76
CA GLY A 331 18.14 -12.59 5.16
C GLY A 331 17.15 -11.92 6.13
N ARG A 332 15.89 -11.78 5.71
CA ARG A 332 14.84 -11.12 6.50
C ARG A 332 14.12 -12.11 7.41
N ASP A 333 13.67 -11.64 8.58
CA ASP A 333 12.93 -12.48 9.52
C ASP A 333 11.65 -13.02 8.86
N ARG A 334 11.42 -14.33 8.96
CA ARG A 334 10.22 -14.99 8.44
C ARG A 334 8.93 -14.41 9.03
N ALA A 335 8.95 -13.95 10.27
CA ALA A 335 7.81 -13.33 10.96
C ALA A 335 7.39 -11.99 10.32
N ASP A 336 8.29 -11.34 9.59
CA ASP A 336 8.03 -10.07 8.92
C ASP A 336 7.44 -10.23 7.50
N LEU A 337 7.40 -11.45 6.96
CA LEU A 337 6.66 -11.79 5.75
C LEU A 337 5.24 -12.23 6.10
N TRP A 338 4.27 -11.37 5.84
CA TRP A 338 2.85 -11.61 6.10
C TRP A 338 2.15 -12.17 4.85
N ASP A 339 2.57 -13.36 4.43
CA ASP A 339 2.02 -14.15 3.32
C ASP A 339 0.70 -14.84 3.71
N LEU A 340 -0.30 -14.02 4.04
CA LEU A 340 -1.57 -14.47 4.59
C LEU A 340 -2.37 -15.34 3.59
N PRO A 341 -3.13 -16.33 4.07
CA PRO A 341 -4.21 -16.91 3.27
C PRO A 341 -5.25 -15.84 2.94
N VAL A 342 -5.98 -15.99 1.85
CA VAL A 342 -7.17 -15.16 1.60
C VAL A 342 -8.17 -15.40 2.74
N GLY A 343 -8.59 -14.32 3.40
CA GLY A 343 -9.40 -14.32 4.63
C GLY A 343 -8.60 -14.19 5.92
N GLY A 344 -7.28 -14.33 5.85
CA GLY A 344 -6.36 -14.18 6.98
C GLY A 344 -6.23 -12.73 7.45
N SER A 345 -5.92 -12.57 8.73
CA SER A 345 -5.74 -11.27 9.38
C SER A 345 -4.47 -11.22 10.23
N ARG A 346 -3.88 -10.03 10.37
CA ARG A 346 -2.78 -9.73 11.29
C ARG A 346 -2.96 -8.36 11.92
N VAL A 347 -2.41 -8.20 13.11
CA VAL A 347 -2.38 -6.95 13.87
C VAL A 347 -0.93 -6.48 13.93
N LEU A 348 -0.69 -5.20 13.64
CA LEU A 348 0.59 -4.55 13.90
C LEU A 348 0.63 -4.21 15.38
N GLU A 349 1.34 -5.05 16.13
CA GLU A 349 1.61 -4.83 17.54
C GLU A 349 2.38 -3.53 17.73
N ARG A 350 2.05 -2.81 18.81
CA ARG A 350 2.80 -1.63 19.20
C ARG A 350 4.07 -2.13 19.92
N GLU A 351 5.24 -1.73 19.44
CA GLU A 351 6.46 -1.91 20.24
C GLU A 351 6.23 -1.21 21.60
N PRO A 352 6.48 -1.89 22.74
CA PRO A 352 6.34 -1.27 24.04
C PRO A 352 7.21 -0.01 24.06
N ALA A 353 6.67 1.10 24.55
CA ALA A 353 7.45 2.30 24.74
C ALA A 353 8.64 1.93 25.64
N VAL A 354 9.87 2.06 25.13
CA VAL A 354 11.06 1.97 25.97
C VAL A 354 10.91 3.06 27.04
N PRO A 355 10.88 2.73 28.34
CA PRO A 355 10.83 3.74 29.38
C PRO A 355 12.05 4.64 29.19
N THR A 356 11.83 5.92 28.87
CA THR A 356 12.89 6.90 28.92
C THR A 356 13.40 6.94 30.37
N ALA A 357 14.71 6.84 30.55
CA ALA A 357 15.38 6.73 31.85
C ALA A 357 15.27 8.00 32.73
N GLU A 358 14.27 8.86 32.52
CA GLU A 358 14.06 10.09 33.26
C GLU A 358 12.98 9.97 34.36
N ALA A 359 12.21 8.89 34.42
CA ALA A 359 11.18 8.71 35.45
C ALA A 359 11.69 8.26 36.85
N HIS A 360 13.01 8.14 37.05
CA HIS A 360 13.59 7.75 38.35
C HIS A 360 14.29 8.87 39.13
N ARG A 361 14.25 10.13 38.66
CA ARG A 361 14.85 11.27 39.39
C ARG A 361 13.86 12.18 40.13
N GLU A 362 12.54 11.96 40.02
CA GLU A 362 11.55 12.78 40.74
C GLU A 362 10.93 12.11 41.97
N SER A 363 11.43 10.94 42.42
CA SER A 363 11.02 10.33 43.70
C SER A 363 12.09 10.36 44.79
N GLN A 364 13.21 11.05 44.57
CA GLN A 364 14.25 11.32 45.57
C GLN A 364 14.86 12.71 45.33
N GLY A 365 14.14 13.75 45.75
CA GLY A 365 14.59 15.13 45.75
C GLY A 365 13.76 15.96 46.71
#